data_AF-A0A6S6SJL8-F1
#
_entry.id   AF-A0A6S6SJL8-F1
#
_cell.length_a   1.000
_cell.length_b   1.000
_cell.length_c   1.000
_cell.angle_alpha   90.00
_cell.angle_beta   90.00
_cell.angle_gamma   90.00
#
_symmetry.space_group_name_H-M   'P 1'
#
loop_
_entity.id
_entity.type
_entity.pdbx_description
1 polymer ?
#
loop_
_entity_poly.entity_id
_entity_poly.type
_entity_poly.pdbx_seq_one_letter_code
_entity_poly.pdbx_strand_id
1 'polypeptide(L)'
;MQQIDMNSDAFKAEMEKTEKFTDKVCESKGWVYGPNDDVNEGVSMGLARHKLLYGKRFCPCFMVEPDPDKEGKFKSTDERICPCKPAIEKEIPETGICHCQIFCTPEYKEEQLAKIAEKSN
;
A
#
# COMPACT_ATOMS: atom_id res chain seq x y z
N MET A 1 -3.27 21.71 -5.25
CA MET A 1 -2.77 20.32 -5.32
C MET A 1 -2.03 20.16 -6.62
N GLN A 2 -0.79 19.63 -6.60
CA GLN A 2 -0.09 19.30 -7.84
C GLN A 2 -0.92 18.24 -8.61
N GLN A 3 -1.22 18.54 -9.86
CA GLN A 3 -1.94 17.62 -10.75
C GLN A 3 -0.91 16.66 -11.33
N ILE A 4 -0.91 15.41 -10.88
CA ILE A 4 -0.11 14.34 -11.48
C ILE A 4 -0.94 13.74 -12.60
N ASP A 5 -0.40 13.76 -13.81
CA ASP A 5 -0.94 12.98 -14.92
C ASP A 5 -0.55 11.51 -14.74
N MET A 6 -1.54 10.67 -14.49
CA MET A 6 -1.38 9.23 -14.29
C MET A 6 -0.97 8.50 -15.57
N ASN A 7 -1.11 9.14 -16.73
CA ASN A 7 -0.64 8.60 -18.01
C ASN A 7 0.79 9.03 -18.35
N SER A 8 1.38 9.93 -17.57
CA SER A 8 2.74 10.42 -17.81
C SER A 8 3.78 9.32 -17.64
N ASP A 9 4.85 9.41 -18.41
CA ASP A 9 5.98 8.47 -18.33
C ASP A 9 6.63 8.47 -16.94
N ALA A 10 6.61 9.62 -16.26
CA ALA A 10 7.09 9.74 -14.89
C ALA A 10 6.25 8.91 -13.90
N PHE A 11 4.93 8.90 -14.05
CA PHE A 11 4.04 8.09 -13.21
C PHE A 11 4.22 6.60 -13.49
N LYS A 12 4.26 6.20 -14.77
CA LYS A 12 4.50 4.79 -15.17
C LYS A 12 5.83 4.27 -14.63
N ALA A 13 6.90 5.05 -14.75
CA ALA A 13 8.20 4.69 -14.19
C ALA A 13 8.20 4.58 -12.66
N GLU A 14 7.39 5.37 -11.95
CA GLU A 14 7.24 5.25 -10.49
C GLU A 14 6.33 4.10 -10.08
N MET A 15 5.34 3.75 -10.91
CA MET A 15 4.51 2.55 -10.73
C MET A 15 5.36 1.29 -10.76
N GLU A 16 6.18 1.11 -11.80
CA GLU A 16 7.09 -0.05 -11.89
C GLU A 16 8.03 -0.16 -10.69
N LYS A 17 8.52 0.98 -10.17
CA LYS A 17 9.35 1.00 -8.95
C LYS A 17 8.55 0.66 -7.70
N THR A 18 7.28 1.02 -7.68
CA THR A 18 6.37 0.74 -6.57
C THR A 18 6.01 -0.73 -6.54
N GLU A 19 5.73 -1.34 -7.70
CA GLU A 19 5.52 -2.79 -7.84
C GLU A 19 6.74 -3.59 -7.37
N LYS A 20 7.94 -3.27 -7.87
CA LYS A 20 9.19 -3.92 -7.41
C LYS A 20 9.41 -3.75 -5.91
N PHE A 21 8.97 -2.62 -5.35
CA PHE A 21 9.06 -2.36 -3.93
C PHE A 21 8.07 -3.23 -3.14
N THR A 22 6.82 -3.33 -3.58
CA THR A 22 5.79 -4.14 -2.92
C THR A 22 6.11 -5.63 -3.03
N ASP A 23 6.64 -6.09 -4.18
CA ASP A 23 7.13 -7.47 -4.37
C ASP A 23 8.25 -7.80 -3.37
N LYS A 24 9.23 -6.90 -3.22
CA LYS A 24 10.32 -7.08 -2.28
C LYS A 24 9.83 -7.11 -0.83
N VAL A 25 8.79 -6.34 -0.48
CA VAL A 25 8.16 -6.40 0.84
C VAL A 25 7.56 -7.78 1.07
N CYS A 26 6.78 -8.29 0.11
CA CYS A 26 6.21 -9.64 0.13
C CYS A 26 7.30 -10.70 0.33
N GLU A 27 8.35 -10.69 -0.49
CA GLU A 27 9.48 -11.63 -0.40
C GLU A 27 10.20 -11.56 0.95
N SER A 28 10.50 -10.36 1.44
CA SER A 28 11.26 -10.17 2.67
C SER A 28 10.51 -10.55 3.95
N LYS A 29 9.18 -10.54 3.90
CA LYS A 29 8.30 -10.80 5.05
C LYS A 29 7.54 -12.12 4.94
N GLY A 30 7.62 -12.81 3.81
CA GLY A 30 6.80 -14.00 3.53
C GLY A 30 5.31 -13.66 3.39
N TRP A 31 5.00 -12.43 2.96
CA TRP A 31 3.63 -11.99 2.71
C TRP A 31 3.26 -12.14 1.24
N VAL A 32 1.98 -12.02 0.95
CA VAL A 32 1.44 -12.01 -0.41
C VAL A 32 0.52 -10.81 -0.60
N TYR A 33 0.22 -10.51 -1.87
CA TYR A 33 -0.80 -9.50 -2.18
C TYR A 33 -2.19 -9.96 -1.72
N GLY A 34 -3.02 -8.97 -1.37
CA GLY A 34 -4.42 -9.17 -1.01
C GLY A 34 -5.21 -10.00 -2.02
N PRO A 35 -6.36 -10.57 -1.64
CA PRO A 35 -7.19 -11.40 -2.51
C PRO A 35 -7.92 -10.62 -3.62
N ASN A 36 -7.98 -9.28 -3.53
CA ASN A 36 -8.66 -8.42 -4.48
C ASN A 36 -7.63 -7.60 -5.28
N ASP A 37 -7.49 -7.92 -6.57
CA ASP A 37 -6.50 -7.30 -7.45
C ASP A 37 -6.80 -5.82 -7.73
N ASP A 38 -8.07 -5.41 -7.83
CA ASP A 38 -8.46 -4.00 -8.03
C ASP A 38 -8.00 -3.14 -6.83
N VAL A 39 -8.10 -3.69 -5.61
CA VAL A 39 -7.62 -3.03 -4.40
C VAL A 39 -6.09 -2.95 -4.41
N ASN A 40 -5.40 -4.02 -4.81
CA ASN A 40 -3.95 -4.05 -4.91
C ASN A 40 -3.44 -2.98 -5.89
N GLU A 41 -4.08 -2.87 -7.06
CA GLU A 41 -3.76 -1.86 -8.08
C GLU A 41 -4.01 -0.45 -7.55
N GLY A 42 -5.20 -0.19 -6.99
CA GLY A 42 -5.56 1.12 -6.46
C GLY A 42 -4.61 1.59 -5.34
N VAL A 43 -4.21 0.70 -4.44
CA VAL A 43 -3.24 1.03 -3.38
C VAL A 43 -1.85 1.26 -3.96
N SER A 44 -1.40 0.45 -4.92
CA SER A 44 -0.10 0.62 -5.59
C SER A 44 -0.02 1.98 -6.31
N MET A 45 -1.09 2.36 -7.00
CA MET A 45 -1.23 3.67 -7.64
C MET A 45 -1.17 4.82 -6.63
N GLY A 46 -1.85 4.67 -5.49
CA GLY A 46 -1.80 5.64 -4.40
C GLY A 46 -0.38 5.80 -3.82
N LEU A 47 0.34 4.69 -3.62
CA LEU A 47 1.72 4.71 -3.12
C LEU A 47 2.67 5.40 -4.11
N ALA A 48 2.57 5.11 -5.40
CA ALA A 48 3.37 5.76 -6.45
C ALA A 48 3.06 7.26 -6.52
N ARG A 49 1.79 7.64 -6.46
CA ARG A 49 1.35 9.04 -6.43
C ARG A 49 1.94 9.78 -5.23
N HIS A 50 1.85 9.20 -4.03
CA HIS A 50 2.42 9.80 -2.81
C HIS A 50 3.94 9.91 -2.88
N LYS A 51 4.61 8.94 -3.51
CA LYS A 51 6.06 9.02 -3.74
C LYS A 51 6.44 10.20 -4.60
N LEU A 52 5.67 10.51 -5.64
CA LEU A 52 5.89 11.68 -6.50
C LEU A 52 5.52 13.01 -5.81
N LEU A 53 4.41 13.06 -5.08
CA LEU A 53 3.95 14.30 -4.41
C LEU A 53 4.79 14.67 -3.19
N TYR A 54 5.11 13.68 -2.36
CA TYR A 54 5.64 13.89 -1.02
C TYR A 54 7.04 13.29 -0.82
N GLY A 55 7.60 12.66 -1.85
CA GLY A 55 8.93 12.02 -1.80
C GLY A 55 8.97 10.69 -1.05
N LYS A 56 7.86 10.23 -0.46
CA LYS A 56 7.74 8.97 0.30
C LYS A 56 6.44 8.23 -0.03
N ARG A 57 6.46 6.91 0.11
CA ARG A 57 5.29 6.03 -0.10
C ARG A 57 4.41 5.99 1.17
N PHE A 58 3.75 7.09 1.49
CA PHE A 58 2.75 7.12 2.58
C PHE A 58 1.54 6.25 2.24
N CYS A 59 0.95 5.51 3.20
CA CYS A 59 -0.24 4.69 2.87
C CYS A 59 -1.36 5.61 2.34
N PRO A 60 -1.94 5.30 1.17
CA PRO A 60 -2.96 6.14 0.53
C PRO A 60 -4.29 6.17 1.29
N CYS A 61 -4.52 5.27 2.24
CA CYS A 61 -5.72 5.24 3.07
C CYS A 61 -5.73 6.29 4.19
N PHE A 62 -4.60 6.98 4.44
CA PHE A 62 -4.46 7.96 5.52
C PHE A 62 -4.15 9.35 4.97
N MET A 63 -4.60 10.37 5.70
CA MET A 63 -4.37 11.76 5.32
C MET A 63 -2.88 12.10 5.45
N VAL A 64 -2.36 12.84 4.47
CA VAL A 64 -0.99 13.37 4.47
C VAL A 64 -1.06 14.89 4.56
N GLU A 65 -0.43 15.44 5.59
CA GLU A 65 -0.45 16.86 5.90
C GLU A 65 0.99 17.42 5.94
N PRO A 66 1.18 18.73 5.71
CA PRO A 66 2.46 19.38 5.95
C PRO A 66 2.89 19.21 7.41
N ASP A 67 4.19 18.99 7.62
CA ASP A 67 4.77 18.93 8.96
C ASP A 67 4.95 20.37 9.50
N PRO A 68 4.24 20.78 10.57
CA PRO A 68 4.36 22.13 11.12
C PRO A 68 5.76 22.41 11.68
N ASP A 69 6.50 21.36 12.06
CA ASP A 69 7.84 21.50 12.65
C ASP A 69 8.96 21.45 11.59
N LYS A 70 8.63 21.08 10.34
CA LYS A 70 9.61 20.91 9.24
C LYS A 70 9.05 21.42 7.92
N GLU A 71 9.39 22.64 7.59
CA GLU A 71 9.00 23.28 6.34
C GLU A 71 9.34 22.43 5.10
N GLY A 72 8.36 22.26 4.22
CA GLY A 72 8.49 21.45 3.00
C GLY A 72 8.45 19.93 3.20
N LYS A 73 8.29 19.43 4.42
CA LYS A 73 8.08 18.00 4.70
C LYS A 73 6.60 17.71 4.95
N PHE A 74 6.24 16.46 4.73
CA PHE A 74 4.90 15.94 4.93
C PHE A 74 4.94 14.81 5.95
N LYS A 75 3.87 14.68 6.73
CA LYS A 75 3.61 13.59 7.66
C LYS A 75 2.24 13.01 7.35
N SER A 76 2.13 11.69 7.35
CA SER A 76 0.82 11.03 7.36
C SER A 76 0.30 10.90 8.79
N THR A 77 -1.00 10.70 8.95
CA THR A 77 -1.57 10.24 10.22
C THR A 77 -0.79 9.00 10.70
N ASP A 78 -0.38 9.01 11.96
CA ASP A 78 0.45 7.98 12.62
C ASP A 78 1.76 7.62 11.91
N GLU A 79 2.33 8.53 11.09
CA GLU A 79 3.59 8.32 10.37
C GLU A 79 3.65 7.02 9.52
N ARG A 80 2.49 6.56 9.04
CA ARG A 80 2.31 5.38 8.18
C ARG A 80 2.97 5.51 6.80
N ILE A 81 4.27 5.28 6.75
CA ILE A 81 5.05 5.05 5.53
C ILE A 81 5.07 3.55 5.22
N CYS A 82 4.76 3.15 3.99
CA CYS A 82 4.74 1.74 3.58
C CYS A 82 6.16 1.14 3.52
N PRO A 83 6.39 -0.13 3.95
CA PRO A 83 5.49 -0.92 4.80
C PRO A 83 5.41 -0.31 6.20
N CYS A 84 4.20 -0.08 6.69
CA CYS A 84 4.02 0.67 7.93
C CYS A 84 4.22 -0.20 9.17
N LYS A 85 4.72 0.42 10.25
CA LYS A 85 4.94 -0.25 11.53
C LYS A 85 3.70 -0.97 12.07
N PRO A 86 2.48 -0.38 12.04
CA PRO A 86 1.27 -1.08 12.45
C PRO A 86 0.98 -2.33 11.65
N ALA A 87 1.19 -2.32 10.33
CA ALA A 87 0.98 -3.50 9.50
C ALA A 87 1.95 -4.62 9.86
N ILE A 88 3.22 -4.29 10.11
CA ILE A 88 4.27 -5.25 10.47
C ILE A 88 4.06 -5.84 11.86
N GLU A 89 3.73 -5.01 12.86
CA GLU A 89 3.75 -5.41 14.27
C GLU A 89 2.41 -5.88 14.81
N LYS A 90 1.29 -5.48 14.19
CA LYS A 90 -0.07 -5.73 14.73
C LYS A 90 -1.03 -6.29 13.69
N GLU A 91 -1.29 -5.55 12.62
CA GLU A 91 -2.40 -5.87 11.71
C GLU A 91 -2.20 -7.24 11.04
N ILE A 92 -1.09 -7.48 10.34
CA ILE A 92 -0.87 -8.76 9.65
C ILE A 92 -0.70 -9.93 10.64
N PRO A 93 0.06 -9.81 11.75
CA PRO A 93 0.14 -10.89 12.74
C PRO A 93 -1.18 -11.25 13.44
N GLU A 94 -2.05 -10.27 13.70
CA GLU A 94 -3.30 -10.48 14.46
C GLU A 94 -4.49 -10.82 13.57
N THR A 95 -4.61 -10.18 12.40
CA THR A 95 -5.79 -10.32 11.52
C THR A 95 -5.48 -10.96 10.17
N GLY A 96 -4.20 -11.19 9.86
CA GLY A 96 -3.76 -11.79 8.61
C GLY A 96 -3.69 -10.81 7.43
N ILE A 97 -4.09 -9.54 7.58
CA ILE A 97 -4.14 -8.55 6.50
C ILE A 97 -3.84 -7.13 7.01
N CYS A 98 -3.16 -6.32 6.20
CA CYS A 98 -2.97 -4.91 6.54
C CYS A 98 -4.25 -4.10 6.31
N HIS A 99 -4.36 -2.94 6.96
CA HIS A 99 -5.51 -2.05 6.82
C HIS A 99 -5.75 -1.61 5.37
N CYS A 100 -4.66 -1.35 4.64
CA CYS A 100 -4.71 -0.93 3.23
C CYS A 100 -4.98 -2.12 2.28
N GLN A 101 -5.16 -3.36 2.81
CA GLN A 101 -5.49 -4.62 2.12
C GLN A 101 -4.52 -5.10 1.03
N ILE A 102 -3.45 -4.36 0.75
CA ILE A 102 -2.43 -4.72 -0.25
C ILE A 102 -1.57 -5.92 0.19
N PHE A 103 -1.35 -6.13 1.49
CA PHE A 103 -0.51 -7.21 2.01
C PHE A 103 -1.30 -8.08 3.00
N CYS A 104 -1.19 -9.39 2.86
CA CYS A 104 -1.75 -10.36 3.78
C CYS A 104 -0.83 -11.59 3.93
N THR A 105 -1.14 -12.46 4.90
CA THR A 105 -0.50 -13.77 4.98
C THR A 105 -1.05 -14.69 3.87
N PRO A 106 -0.27 -15.67 3.42
CA PRO A 106 -0.73 -16.66 2.44
C PRO A 106 -2.02 -17.36 2.89
N GLU A 107 -2.10 -17.75 4.16
CA GLU A 107 -3.23 -18.46 4.74
C GLU A 107 -4.50 -17.61 4.70
N TYR A 108 -4.38 -16.31 5.04
CA TYR A 108 -5.51 -15.38 4.95
C TYR A 108 -6.02 -15.27 3.52
N LYS A 109 -5.12 -15.16 2.54
CA LYS A 109 -5.50 -15.06 1.12
C LYS A 109 -6.29 -16.28 0.66
N GLU A 110 -5.80 -17.47 0.96
CA GLU A 110 -6.44 -18.74 0.59
C GLU A 110 -7.85 -18.84 1.20
N GLU A 111 -8.00 -18.50 2.48
CA GLU A 111 -9.29 -18.51 3.17
C GLU A 111 -10.30 -17.54 2.53
N GLN A 112 -9.87 -16.32 2.17
CA GLN A 112 -10.76 -15.37 1.51
C GLN A 112 -11.17 -15.81 0.10
N LEU A 113 -10.24 -16.38 -0.68
CA LEU A 113 -10.55 -16.89 -2.01
C LEU A 113 -11.57 -18.05 -1.95
N ALA A 114 -11.43 -18.95 -0.98
CA ALA A 114 -12.42 -20.01 -0.75
C ALA A 114 -13.80 -19.44 -0.43
N LYS A 115 -13.89 -18.45 0.47
CA LYS A 115 -15.15 -17.78 0.82
C LYS A 115 -15.80 -17.07 -0.37
N ILE A 116 -15.02 -16.48 -1.27
CA ILE A 116 -15.52 -15.82 -2.48
C ILE A 116 -16.09 -16.87 -3.45
N ALA A 117 -15.41 -18.00 -3.60
CA ALA A 117 -15.88 -19.10 -4.44
C ALA A 117 -17.20 -19.70 -3.92
N GLU A 118 -17.34 -19.89 -2.61
CA GLU A 118 -18.56 -20.41 -1.97
C GLU A 118 -19.78 -19.50 -2.15
N LYS A 119 -19.58 -18.17 -2.13
CA LYS A 119 -20.67 -17.18 -2.28
C LYS A 119 -21.12 -16.99 -3.73
N SER A 120 -20.35 -17.49 -4.69
CA SER A 120 -20.64 -17.39 -6.12
C SER A 120 -21.39 -18.60 -6.67
N ASN A 121 -21.72 -19.57 -5.79
CA ASN A 121 -22.51 -20.78 -6.04
C ASN A 121 -23.88 -20.66 -5.38
#